data_AF-A0A923LXX6-F1
#
_entry.id   AF-A0A923LXX6-F1
#
_cell.length_a   1.000
_cell.length_b   1.000
_cell.length_c   1.000
_cell.angle_alpha   90.00
_cell.angle_beta   90.00
_cell.angle_gamma   90.00
#
_symmetry.space_group_name_H-M   'P 1'
#
loop_
_entity.id
_entity.type
_entity.pdbx_description
1 polymer ?
#
loop_
_entity_poly.entity_id
_entity_poly.type
_entity_poly.pdbx_seq_one_letter_code
_entity_poly.pdbx_strand_id
1 'polypeptide(L)'
;MSCKPVCKLCPNLVISQAVTFTGGNLEINLPAGSYNDCEKYCIVVAQAIPDTTTINAPVYITIGTGTTLYPLTKRNCAQVTAAGIRTRTRYSTCVSTSATGGSFRMLGNPCCAPSNNLASIDGGAAPAPATRGAVSK
;
A
#
# COMPACT_ATOMS: atom_id res chain seq x y z
N MET A 1 16.82 13.49 2.30
CA MET A 1 18.07 12.83 1.89
C MET A 1 17.87 12.00 0.63
N SER A 2 18.68 12.26 -0.40
CA SER A 2 18.80 11.41 -1.59
C SER A 2 20.01 10.49 -1.40
N CYS A 3 19.85 9.19 -1.59
CA CYS A 3 20.96 8.24 -1.46
C CYS A 3 21.90 8.44 -2.66
N LYS A 4 23.18 8.77 -2.41
CA LYS A 4 24.20 8.76 -3.48
C LYS A 4 24.39 7.33 -3.99
N PRO A 5 24.53 7.10 -5.30
CA PRO A 5 24.65 5.76 -5.87
C PRO A 5 26.00 5.08 -5.57
N VAL A 6 27.02 5.81 -5.14
CA VAL A 6 28.41 5.30 -4.93
C VAL A 6 28.92 5.63 -3.52
N CYS A 7 28.05 5.53 -2.50
CA CYS A 7 28.43 5.77 -1.11
C CYS A 7 27.84 4.68 -0.20
N LYS A 8 28.08 4.78 1.12
CA LYS A 8 27.42 3.93 2.12
C LYS A 8 25.91 3.92 1.88
N LEU A 9 25.30 2.75 2.01
CA LEU A 9 23.85 2.61 1.95
C LEU A 9 23.22 3.54 2.99
N CYS A 10 22.10 4.16 2.63
CA CYS A 10 21.39 5.05 3.54
C CYS A 10 21.02 4.24 4.80
N PRO A 11 21.23 4.79 6.01
CA PRO A 11 20.85 4.09 7.24
C PRO A 11 19.36 3.74 7.28
N ASN A 12 18.54 4.52 6.57
CA ASN A 12 17.09 4.32 6.49
C ASN A 12 16.69 3.49 5.25
N LEU A 13 17.64 2.80 4.61
CA LEU A 13 17.37 1.81 3.57
C LEU A 13 16.98 0.49 4.23
N VAL A 14 15.77 0.03 3.93
CA VAL A 14 15.19 -1.17 4.52
C VAL A 14 14.92 -2.16 3.40
N ILE A 15 15.46 -3.37 3.53
CA ILE A 15 15.28 -4.44 2.55
C ILE A 15 14.24 -5.41 3.13
N SER A 16 13.20 -5.73 2.36
CA SER A 16 12.20 -6.70 2.81
C SER A 16 12.82 -8.08 3.05
N GLN A 17 12.30 -8.81 4.04
CA GLN A 17 12.70 -10.18 4.38
C GLN A 17 11.86 -11.21 3.63
N ALA A 18 10.56 -10.93 3.47
CA ALA A 18 9.62 -11.81 2.79
C ALA A 18 8.52 -10.99 2.12
N VAL A 19 7.92 -11.57 1.08
CA VAL A 19 6.71 -11.07 0.43
C VAL A 19 5.76 -12.24 0.32
N THR A 20 4.59 -12.13 0.96
CA THR A 20 3.60 -13.21 1.04
C THR A 20 2.24 -12.72 0.61
N PHE A 21 1.44 -13.62 0.03
CA PHE A 21 0.04 -13.34 -0.30
C PHE A 21 -0.85 -14.19 0.59
N THR A 22 -1.62 -13.56 1.46
CA THR A 22 -2.47 -14.24 2.45
C THR A 22 -3.72 -13.42 2.74
N GLY A 23 -4.85 -14.09 2.96
CA GLY A 23 -6.12 -13.42 3.28
C GLY A 23 -6.61 -12.41 2.23
N GLY A 24 -6.15 -12.52 0.97
CA GLY A 24 -6.44 -11.55 -0.10
C GLY A 24 -5.53 -10.32 -0.11
N ASN A 25 -4.53 -10.25 0.77
CA ASN A 25 -3.62 -9.13 0.95
C ASN A 25 -2.20 -9.48 0.50
N LEU A 26 -1.48 -8.50 -0.05
CA LEU A 26 -0.05 -8.60 -0.28
C LEU A 26 0.69 -8.06 0.94
N GLU A 27 1.42 -8.92 1.65
CA GLU A 27 2.15 -8.57 2.86
C GLU A 27 3.66 -8.51 2.56
N ILE A 28 4.27 -7.38 2.90
CA ILE A 28 5.72 -7.14 2.76
C ILE A 28 6.31 -7.13 4.17
N ASN A 29 7.08 -8.16 4.51
CA ASN A 29 7.73 -8.24 5.81
C ASN A 29 9.05 -7.47 5.80
N LEU A 30 9.19 -6.53 6.73
CA LEU A 30 10.42 -5.78 6.96
C LEU A 30 11.21 -6.37 8.15
N PRO A 31 12.53 -6.11 8.26
CA PRO A 31 13.31 -6.49 9.44
C PRO A 31 12.73 -5.89 10.72
N ALA A 32 12.88 -6.62 11.82
CA ALA A 32 12.55 -6.15 13.15
C ALA A 32 13.34 -4.87 13.45
N GLY A 33 12.64 -3.82 13.87
CA GLY A 33 13.23 -2.53 14.14
C GLY A 33 12.16 -1.51 14.51
N SER A 34 12.62 -0.35 14.99
CA SER A 34 11.75 0.79 15.29
C SER A 34 11.65 1.68 14.06
N TYR A 35 10.43 1.94 13.63
CA TYR A 35 10.11 2.83 12.52
C TYR A 35 9.44 4.08 13.09
N ASN A 36 10.18 5.19 13.13
CA ASN A 36 9.77 6.39 13.83
C ASN A 36 8.77 7.21 13.02
N ASP A 37 7.90 7.92 13.73
CA ASP A 37 6.98 8.87 13.11
C ASP A 37 7.70 9.98 12.35
N CYS A 38 7.12 10.42 11.24
CA CYS A 38 7.66 11.47 10.37
C CYS A 38 9.05 11.18 9.77
N GLU A 39 9.55 9.95 9.91
CA GLU A 39 10.84 9.56 9.35
C GLU A 39 10.69 8.91 7.97
N LYS A 40 11.63 9.24 7.07
CA LYS A 40 11.69 8.68 5.73
C LYS A 40 12.46 7.37 5.74
N TYR A 41 11.83 6.32 5.23
CA TYR A 41 12.44 5.02 4.96
C TYR A 41 12.40 4.70 3.46
N CYS A 42 13.49 4.15 2.92
CA CYS A 42 13.54 3.64 1.57
C CYS A 42 13.36 2.12 1.62
N ILE A 43 12.17 1.64 1.33
CA ILE A 43 11.86 0.21 1.35
C ILE A 43 12.20 -0.38 -0.02
N VAL A 44 13.02 -1.42 -0.05
CA VAL A 44 13.32 -2.21 -1.24
C VAL A 44 12.58 -3.53 -1.13
N VAL A 45 11.70 -3.80 -2.09
CA VAL A 45 11.03 -5.10 -2.21
C VAL A 45 11.99 -6.06 -2.90
N ALA A 46 12.68 -6.90 -2.12
CA ALA A 46 13.76 -7.75 -2.64
C ALA A 46 13.24 -9.06 -3.25
N GLN A 47 12.24 -9.67 -2.63
CA GLN A 47 11.70 -10.97 -3.02
C GLN A 47 10.78 -10.86 -4.24
N ALA A 48 10.55 -11.99 -4.89
CA ALA A 48 9.54 -12.10 -5.93
C ALA A 48 8.13 -11.94 -5.34
N ILE A 49 7.23 -11.29 -6.08
CA ILE A 49 5.81 -11.23 -5.73
C ILE A 49 5.22 -12.59 -6.16
N PRO A 50 4.49 -13.31 -5.27
CA PRO A 50 3.87 -14.59 -5.63
C PRO A 50 2.91 -14.45 -6.82
N ASP A 51 2.92 -15.41 -7.75
CA ASP A 51 2.05 -15.41 -8.95
C ASP A 51 0.55 -15.48 -8.61
N THR A 52 0.21 -15.97 -7.41
CA THR A 52 -1.16 -16.01 -6.90
C THR A 52 -1.69 -14.65 -6.45
N THR A 53 -0.83 -13.63 -6.38
CA THR A 53 -1.21 -12.28 -5.95
C THR A 53 -2.19 -11.67 -6.94
N THR A 54 -3.36 -11.26 -6.45
CA THR A 54 -4.33 -10.57 -7.30
C THR A 54 -3.90 -9.12 -7.51
N ILE A 55 -4.12 -8.59 -8.71
CA ILE A 55 -3.71 -7.22 -9.10
C ILE A 55 -4.31 -6.15 -8.16
N ASN A 56 -5.53 -6.39 -7.68
CA ASN A 56 -6.27 -5.47 -6.82
C ASN A 56 -6.01 -5.70 -5.32
N ALA A 57 -5.17 -6.67 -4.95
CA ALA A 57 -4.86 -6.95 -3.55
C ALA A 57 -4.30 -5.72 -2.84
N PRO A 58 -4.86 -5.31 -1.70
CA PRO A 58 -4.28 -4.25 -0.89
C PRO A 58 -2.91 -4.67 -0.33
N VAL A 59 -1.99 -3.70 -0.24
CA VAL A 59 -0.63 -3.91 0.24
C VAL A 59 -0.51 -3.50 1.70
N TYR A 60 0.04 -4.40 2.50
CA TYR A 60 0.35 -4.20 3.90
C TYR A 60 1.82 -4.49 4.19
N ILE A 61 2.32 -3.89 5.26
CA ILE A 61 3.65 -4.08 5.78
C ILE A 61 3.55 -4.74 7.15
N THR A 62 4.35 -5.79 7.35
CA THR A 62 4.60 -6.43 8.64
C THR A 62 6.04 -6.17 9.06
N ILE A 63 6.31 -6.27 10.35
CA ILE A 63 7.63 -5.95 10.92
C ILE A 63 8.12 -7.16 11.74
N GLY A 64 9.21 -7.76 11.29
CA GLY A 64 9.87 -8.87 11.98
C GLY A 64 8.97 -10.10 12.08
N THR A 65 8.61 -10.45 13.32
CA THR A 65 7.67 -11.54 13.64
C THR A 65 6.28 -11.01 14.05
N GLY A 66 6.08 -9.70 13.98
CA GLY A 66 4.81 -9.07 14.31
C GLY A 66 3.73 -9.37 13.28
N THR A 67 2.50 -9.57 13.75
CA THR A 67 1.33 -9.85 12.91
C THR A 67 0.52 -8.59 12.57
N THR A 68 0.92 -7.43 13.10
CA THR A 68 0.23 -6.17 12.86
C THR A 68 0.40 -5.75 11.40
N LEU A 69 -0.72 -5.50 10.73
CA LEU A 69 -0.76 -5.07 9.34
C LEU A 69 -0.76 -3.55 9.25
N TYR A 70 0.35 -2.97 8.81
CA TYR A 70 0.46 -1.54 8.56
C TYR A 70 0.16 -1.24 7.08
N PRO A 71 -0.89 -0.47 6.75
CA PRO A 71 -1.19 -0.17 5.36
C PRO A 71 -0.07 0.63 4.69
N LEU A 72 0.26 0.24 3.46
CA LEU A 72 1.05 1.06 2.56
C LEU A 72 0.10 1.96 1.77
N THR A 73 0.24 3.28 1.92
CA THR A 73 -0.63 4.26 1.28
C THR A 73 0.13 5.11 0.28
N LYS A 74 -0.57 5.61 -0.73
CA LYS A 74 -0.10 6.66 -1.63
C LYS A 74 -0.06 8.00 -0.90
N ARG A 75 0.48 9.03 -1.58
CA ARG A 75 0.53 10.41 -1.05
C ARG A 75 -0.86 10.97 -0.71
N ASN A 76 -1.88 10.59 -1.47
CA ASN A 76 -3.28 10.99 -1.24
C ASN A 76 -4.00 10.12 -0.18
N CYS A 77 -3.25 9.37 0.64
CA CYS A 77 -3.76 8.45 1.65
C CYS A 77 -4.58 7.27 1.12
N ALA A 78 -4.74 7.12 -0.20
CA ALA A 78 -5.36 5.93 -0.78
C ALA A 78 -4.45 4.71 -0.61
N GLN A 79 -5.05 3.54 -0.41
CA GLN A 79 -4.29 2.31 -0.26
C GLN A 79 -3.56 1.94 -1.56
N VAL A 80 -2.34 1.44 -1.42
CA VAL A 80 -1.58 0.88 -2.53
C VAL A 80 -2.06 -0.55 -2.77
N THR A 81 -2.24 -0.89 -4.04
CA THR A 81 -2.55 -2.26 -4.49
C THR A 81 -1.31 -2.94 -5.07
N ALA A 82 -1.35 -4.27 -5.15
CA ALA A 82 -0.26 -5.06 -5.72
C ALA A 82 0.12 -4.61 -7.13
N ALA A 83 -0.83 -4.09 -7.92
CA ALA A 83 -0.59 -3.49 -9.23
C ALA A 83 0.48 -2.37 -9.24
N GLY A 84 0.67 -1.68 -8.11
CA GLY A 84 1.66 -0.61 -7.96
C GLY A 84 3.02 -1.07 -7.45
N ILE A 85 3.16 -2.33 -7.06
CA ILE A 85 4.39 -2.88 -6.48
C ILE A 85 5.10 -3.75 -7.52
N ARG A 86 6.42 -3.65 -7.51
CA ARG A 86 7.32 -4.37 -8.40
C ARG A 86 8.43 -4.99 -7.56
N THR A 87 8.87 -6.15 -8.00
CA THR A 87 10.04 -6.82 -7.45
C THR A 87 11.29 -5.97 -7.70
N ARG A 88 12.27 -6.09 -6.81
CA ARG A 88 13.58 -5.39 -6.86
C ARG A 88 13.46 -3.87 -7.02
N THR A 89 12.38 -3.28 -6.50
CA THR A 89 12.09 -1.86 -6.67
C THR A 89 12.15 -1.13 -5.33
N ARG A 90 12.72 0.08 -5.35
CA ARG A 90 12.84 0.96 -4.19
C ARG A 90 11.66 1.92 -4.11
N TYR A 91 10.96 1.91 -2.98
CA TYR A 91 9.89 2.82 -2.63
C TYR A 91 10.32 3.73 -1.48
N SER A 92 10.27 5.04 -1.71
CA SER A 92 10.46 6.01 -0.63
C SER A 92 9.15 6.21 0.11
N THR A 93 9.13 5.90 1.40
CA THR A 93 7.97 6.06 2.29
C THR A 93 8.31 6.96 3.47
N CYS A 94 7.31 7.64 4.01
CA CYS A 94 7.35 8.31 5.30
C CYS A 94 6.42 7.57 6.24
N VAL A 95 6.88 7.24 7.44
CA VAL A 95 6.05 6.59 8.45
C VAL A 95 5.15 7.64 9.10
N SER A 96 3.87 7.33 9.18
CA SER A 96 2.89 8.14 9.89
C SER A 96 2.15 7.27 10.87
N THR A 97 2.29 7.61 12.14
CA THR A 97 1.66 6.96 13.28
C THR A 97 0.50 7.81 13.80
N SER A 98 -0.42 7.16 14.48
CA SER A 98 -1.52 7.77 15.24
C SER A 98 -1.64 7.06 16.59
N ALA A 99 -2.52 7.55 17.46
CA ALA A 99 -2.76 6.91 18.76
C ALA A 99 -3.20 5.44 18.68
N THR A 100 -3.71 5.00 17.51
CA THR A 100 -4.32 3.67 17.34
C THR A 100 -3.61 2.82 16.28
N GLY A 101 -2.58 3.34 15.60
CA GLY A 101 -1.92 2.57 14.54
C GLY A 101 -0.82 3.32 13.80
N GLY A 102 -0.47 2.79 12.63
CA GLY A 102 0.57 3.37 11.77
C GLY A 102 0.34 3.06 10.30
N SER A 103 1.00 3.81 9.43
CA SER A 103 0.93 3.67 7.97
C SER A 103 2.27 4.05 7.35
N PHE A 104 2.63 3.39 6.27
CA PHE A 104 3.76 3.79 5.45
C PHE A 104 3.22 4.59 4.26
N ARG A 105 3.53 5.89 4.21
CA ARG A 105 3.03 6.78 3.15
C ARG A 105 4.08 6.95 2.07
N MET A 106 3.81 6.51 0.85
CA MET A 106 4.71 6.69 -0.28
C MET A 106 4.88 8.17 -0.60
N LEU A 107 6.14 8.61 -0.71
CA LEU A 107 6.51 9.95 -1.13
C LEU A 107 6.40 10.13 -2.65
N GLY A 108 6.33 9.04 -3.41
CA GLY A 108 6.09 9.03 -4.86
C GLY A 108 4.83 8.24 -5.21
N ASN A 109 4.42 8.30 -6.48
CA ASN A 109 3.36 7.43 -6.99
C ASN A 109 3.99 6.13 -7.54
N PRO A 110 3.39 4.95 -7.33
CA PRO A 110 3.80 3.74 -8.04
C PRO A 110 3.77 3.99 -9.56
N CYS A 111 4.85 3.60 -10.25
CA CYS A 111 4.94 3.78 -11.69
C CYS A 111 4.12 2.70 -12.43
N CYS A 112 3.35 3.12 -13.44
CA CYS A 112 2.60 2.25 -14.35
C CYS A 112 1.58 1.32 -13.66
N ALA A 113 0.93 1.75 -12.58
CA ALA A 113 -0.21 1.03 -12.02
C ALA A 113 -1.49 1.39 -12.81
N PRO A 114 -2.27 0.43 -13.34
CA PRO A 114 -3.58 0.71 -13.89
C PRO A 114 -4.47 1.35 -12.81
N SER A 115 -5.22 2.38 -13.18
CA SER A 115 -6.24 2.97 -12.30
C SER A 115 -7.45 2.04 -12.26
N ASN A 116 -7.52 1.23 -11.22
CA ASN A 116 -8.63 0.32 -10.91
C ASN A 116 -9.70 0.97 -10.01
N ASN A 117 -9.78 2.31 -10.04
CA ASN A 117 -10.72 3.05 -9.24
C ASN A 117 -12.15 2.74 -9.71
N LEU A 118 -13.07 2.57 -8.77
CA LEU A 118 -14.49 2.53 -9.09
C LEU A 118 -14.92 3.88 -9.68
N ALA A 119 -15.79 3.85 -10.69
CA ALA A 119 -16.35 5.07 -11.28
C ALA A 119 -17.27 5.81 -10.31
N SER A 120 -17.93 5.07 -9.42
CA SER A 120 -18.76 5.58 -8.33
C SER A 120 -18.90 4.50 -7.25
N ILE A 121 -19.19 4.93 -6.03
CA ILE A 121 -19.66 4.06 -4.94
C ILE A 121 -21.12 4.42 -4.65
N ASP A 122 -21.94 3.41 -4.35
CA ASP A 122 -23.31 3.58 -3.86
C ASP A 122 -23.43 3.08 -2.41
N GLY A 123 -24.57 3.32 -1.78
CA GLY A 123 -24.85 2.85 -0.41
C GLY A 123 -25.20 1.36 -0.32
N GLY A 124 -24.99 0.57 -1.37
CA GLY A 124 -25.37 -0.85 -1.43
C GLY A 124 -26.87 -1.12 -1.54
N ALA A 125 -27.71 -0.08 -1.61
CA ALA A 125 -29.13 -0.18 -1.92
C ALA A 125 -29.37 0.36 -3.33
N ALA A 126 -29.70 -0.52 -4.27
CA ALA A 126 -30.23 -0.07 -5.55
C ALA A 126 -31.50 0.77 -5.28
N PRO A 127 -31.62 2.00 -5.79
CA PRO A 127 -32.86 2.74 -5.67
C PRO A 127 -33.96 1.92 -6.33
N ALA A 128 -35.00 1.56 -5.57
CA ALA A 128 -36.20 0.95 -6.13
C ALA A 128 -36.71 1.85 -7.26
N PRO A 129 -37.12 1.31 -8.42
CA PRO A 129 -37.60 2.13 -9.52
C PRO A 129 -38.76 2.99 -9.01
N ALA A 130 -38.58 4.31 -9.04
CA ALA A 130 -39.66 5.24 -8.79
C ALA A 130 -40.65 5.11 -9.95
N THR A 131 -41.77 4.41 -9.72
CA THR A 131 -42.94 4.50 -10.59
C THR A 131 -43.34 5.98 -10.64
N ARG A 132 -43.04 6.67 -11.75
CA ARG A 132 -43.64 7.96 -12.04
C ARG A 132 -45.14 7.70 -12.14
N GLY A 133 -45.89 8.13 -11.12
CA GLY A 133 -47.34 8.15 -11.19
C GLY A 133 -47.76 8.86 -12.47
N ALA A 134 -48.57 8.19 -13.28
CA ALA A 134 -49.14 8.77 -14.47
C ALA A 134 -49.91 10.03 -14.08
N VAL A 135 -49.52 11.19 -14.60
CA VAL A 135 -50.35 12.40 -14.55
C VAL A 135 -51.50 12.16 -15.52
N SER A 136 -52.68 11.91 -14.98
CA SER A 136 -53.92 11.83 -15.75
C SER A 136 -54.32 13.25 -16.19
N LYS A 137 -54.71 13.34 -17.46
CA LYS A 137 -55.10 14.57 -18.17
C LYS A 137 -56.49 15.04 -17.77
#